data_AF-A0A1F9IR52-F1
#
_entry.id   AF-A0A1F9IR52-F1
#
_cell.length_a   1.000
_cell.length_b   1.000
_cell.length_c   1.000
_cell.angle_alpha   90.00
_cell.angle_beta   90.00
_cell.angle_gamma   90.00
#
_symmetry.space_group_name_H-M   'P 1'
#
loop_
_entity.id
_entity.type
_entity.pdbx_description
1 polymer ?
#
loop_
_entity_poly.entity_id
_entity_poly.type
_entity_poly.pdbx_seq_one_letter_code
_entity_poly.pdbx_strand_id
1 'polypeptide(L)'
;MKPDFEKVVIVGVGLIGASLGIDLLRQKMARCIVGIGRSRANLLVARRKKAITHIFSGRLLEEAWKGADLIILATPVAAMDYYFKSLRQAAKKGYLKKRLVITDVGSTKAGILRSAHRSLGSCHIPFVGAHPIAGTENSRAKAAFSGLYKKKICVVTHEARTPLWAVRKVQGMWRGVGAHVKIMKASQHDILLAHCSHLPHMVAYSLVHALLAQPKALGLAGGGFRDFTRIASSDPEMWRDICVENQEALLQAIRHFEQKLSSLKTMIRKREGRLLSRYFEKAREVRRRI
;
A
#
# COMPACT_ATOMS: atom_id res chain seq x y z
N MET A 1 -26.54 -4.63 16.07
CA MET A 1 -25.35 -5.49 15.93
C MET A 1 -24.18 -4.82 16.63
N LYS A 2 -23.40 -5.56 17.43
CA LYS A 2 -22.20 -5.04 18.11
C LYS A 2 -21.08 -4.83 17.06
N PRO A 3 -20.31 -3.72 17.10
CA PRO A 3 -19.24 -3.48 16.14
C PRO A 3 -18.10 -4.48 16.32
N ASP A 4 -17.42 -4.83 15.21
CA ASP A 4 -16.25 -5.72 15.21
C ASP A 4 -15.05 -5.14 15.99
N PHE A 5 -14.98 -3.81 16.06
CA PHE A 5 -13.94 -3.04 16.74
C PHE A 5 -14.56 -1.95 17.63
N GLU A 6 -14.24 -1.97 18.93
CA GLU A 6 -14.67 -0.90 19.84
C GLU A 6 -13.84 0.37 19.61
N LYS A 7 -12.52 0.22 19.47
CA LYS A 7 -11.61 1.32 19.12
C LYS A 7 -10.59 0.91 18.07
N VAL A 8 -10.57 1.65 16.97
CA VAL A 8 -9.54 1.58 15.93
C VAL A 8 -8.65 2.81 16.04
N VAL A 9 -7.34 2.63 15.86
CA VAL A 9 -6.40 3.74 15.70
C VAL A 9 -5.83 3.70 14.29
N ILE A 10 -5.93 4.82 13.55
CA ILE A 10 -5.37 4.97 12.21
C ILE A 10 -4.21 5.95 12.29
N VAL A 11 -3.01 5.46 12.00
CA VAL A 11 -1.79 6.26 11.93
C VAL A 11 -1.52 6.59 10.47
N GLY A 12 -1.53 7.87 10.13
CA GLY A 12 -1.47 8.31 8.72
C GLY A 12 -2.87 8.36 8.09
N VAL A 13 -3.58 9.46 8.33
CA VAL A 13 -4.96 9.64 7.82
C VAL A 13 -4.94 10.29 6.42
N GLY A 14 -4.20 9.68 5.49
CA GLY A 14 -4.12 10.07 4.08
C GLY A 14 -5.28 9.52 3.25
N LEU A 15 -5.10 9.37 1.92
CA LEU A 15 -6.11 8.76 1.04
C LEU A 15 -6.53 7.38 1.55
N ILE A 16 -5.55 6.48 1.73
CA ILE A 16 -5.79 5.08 2.11
C ILE A 16 -6.38 5.01 3.52
N GLY A 17 -5.65 5.51 4.53
CA GLY A 17 -6.11 5.47 5.92
C GLY A 17 -7.49 6.11 6.13
N ALA A 18 -7.76 7.27 5.52
CA ALA A 18 -9.05 7.92 5.65
C ALA A 18 -10.18 7.18 4.92
N SER A 19 -9.94 6.65 3.72
CA SER A 19 -10.96 5.88 2.98
C SER A 19 -11.34 4.61 3.75
N LEU A 20 -10.37 3.97 4.39
CA LEU A 20 -10.64 2.80 5.24
C LEU A 20 -11.44 3.19 6.47
N GLY A 21 -11.08 4.29 7.13
CA GLY A 21 -11.86 4.81 8.25
C GLY A 21 -13.31 5.16 7.89
N ILE A 22 -13.55 5.75 6.72
CA ILE A 22 -14.89 6.03 6.19
C ILE A 22 -15.69 4.74 6.05
N ASP A 23 -15.11 3.71 5.40
CA ASP A 23 -15.81 2.45 5.15
C ASP A 23 -16.08 1.68 6.44
N LEU A 24 -15.13 1.63 7.37
CA LEU A 24 -15.30 1.00 8.68
C LEU A 24 -16.44 1.62 9.50
N LEU A 25 -16.58 2.95 9.47
CA LEU A 25 -17.66 3.65 10.17
C LEU A 25 -19.00 3.48 9.46
N ARG A 26 -19.04 3.61 8.13
CA ARG A 26 -20.27 3.44 7.33
C ARG A 26 -20.87 2.04 7.45
N GLN A 27 -20.01 1.04 7.54
CA GLN A 27 -20.42 -0.37 7.70
C GLN A 27 -20.65 -0.77 9.17
N LYS A 28 -20.53 0.19 10.11
CA LYS A 28 -20.68 -0.05 11.56
C LYS A 28 -19.72 -1.11 12.11
N MET A 29 -18.57 -1.32 11.47
CA MET A 29 -17.52 -2.24 11.91
C MET A 29 -16.71 -1.65 13.06
N ALA A 30 -16.57 -0.32 13.11
CA ALA A 30 -15.87 0.38 14.19
C ALA A 30 -16.82 1.34 14.92
N ARG A 31 -16.77 1.35 16.26
CA ARG A 31 -17.49 2.35 17.07
C ARG A 31 -16.74 3.68 17.13
N CYS A 32 -15.44 3.61 17.38
CA CYS A 32 -14.57 4.77 17.52
C CYS A 32 -13.32 4.58 16.66
N ILE A 33 -12.97 5.62 15.93
CA ILE A 33 -11.72 5.71 15.18
C ILE A 33 -10.95 6.95 15.63
N VAL A 34 -9.73 6.73 16.14
CA VAL A 34 -8.78 7.79 16.51
C VAL A 34 -7.75 7.96 15.40
N GLY A 35 -7.64 9.16 14.86
CA GLY A 35 -6.64 9.49 13.84
C GLY A 35 -5.37 10.10 14.42
N ILE A 36 -4.21 9.64 13.95
CA ILE A 36 -2.89 10.21 14.24
C ILE A 36 -2.25 10.66 12.92
N GLY A 37 -1.61 11.83 12.92
CA GLY A 37 -0.89 12.32 11.75
C GLY A 37 -0.15 13.61 12.03
N ARG A 38 0.81 13.95 11.15
CA ARG A 38 1.67 15.13 11.29
C ARG A 38 0.93 16.46 11.09
N SER A 39 -0.05 16.48 10.17
CA SER A 39 -0.79 17.70 9.82
C SER A 39 -2.15 17.74 10.50
N ARG A 40 -2.29 18.66 11.46
CA ARG A 40 -3.58 18.94 12.12
C ARG A 40 -4.66 19.35 11.12
N ALA A 41 -4.31 20.16 10.11
CA ALA A 41 -5.23 20.56 9.05
C ALA A 41 -5.79 19.34 8.28
N ASN A 42 -4.94 18.38 7.93
CA ASN A 42 -5.39 17.15 7.28
C ASN A 42 -6.30 16.30 8.19
N LEU A 43 -5.99 16.21 9.49
CA LEU A 43 -6.82 15.47 10.45
C LEU A 43 -8.20 16.12 10.65
N LEU A 44 -8.28 17.45 10.64
CA LEU A 44 -9.56 18.17 10.65
C LEU A 44 -10.40 17.85 9.41
N VAL A 45 -9.78 17.80 8.23
CA VAL A 45 -10.45 17.35 6.98
C VAL A 45 -10.95 15.92 7.13
N ALA A 46 -10.10 15.00 7.64
CA ALA A 46 -10.50 13.61 7.85
C ALA A 46 -11.70 13.48 8.79
N ARG A 47 -11.74 14.25 9.89
CA ARG A 47 -12.89 14.29 10.81
C ARG A 47 -14.15 14.82 10.13
N ARG A 48 -14.05 15.91 9.35
CA ARG A 48 -15.18 16.45 8.57
C ARG A 48 -15.72 15.44 7.56
N LYS A 49 -14.85 14.65 6.92
CA LYS A 49 -15.24 13.56 6.01
C LYS A 49 -15.73 12.30 6.72
N LYS A 50 -15.87 12.32 8.05
CA LYS A 50 -16.27 11.17 8.88
C LYS A 50 -15.36 9.96 8.68
N ALA A 51 -14.08 10.19 8.39
CA ALA A 51 -13.07 9.13 8.30
C ALA A 51 -12.53 8.73 9.69
N ILE A 52 -12.56 9.67 10.63
CA ILE A 52 -12.17 9.47 12.02
C ILE A 52 -13.20 10.14 12.92
N THR A 53 -13.40 9.59 14.10
CA THR A 53 -14.30 10.16 15.13
C THR A 53 -13.56 11.18 16.00
N HIS A 54 -12.29 10.91 16.30
CA HIS A 54 -11.46 11.70 17.19
C HIS A 54 -10.08 11.93 16.57
N ILE A 55 -9.50 13.09 16.86
CA ILE A 55 -8.10 13.38 16.59
C ILE A 55 -7.34 13.08 17.87
N PHE A 56 -6.24 12.34 17.78
CA PHE A 56 -5.38 12.14 18.94
C PHE A 56 -4.81 13.47 19.44
N SER A 57 -4.92 13.73 20.75
CA SER A 57 -4.49 14.96 21.41
C SER A 57 -3.65 14.72 22.66
N GLY A 58 -3.19 13.49 22.87
CA GLY A 58 -2.35 13.14 24.02
C GLY A 58 -0.93 13.70 23.87
N ARG A 59 -0.22 13.82 25.00
CA ARG A 59 1.15 14.35 25.03
C ARG A 59 2.16 13.30 24.60
N LEU A 60 1.89 12.04 24.93
CA LEU A 60 2.74 10.90 24.63
C LEU A 60 2.05 9.97 23.65
N LEU A 61 2.75 9.58 22.58
CA LEU A 61 2.18 8.72 21.53
C LEU A 61 1.66 7.39 22.08
N GLU A 62 2.27 6.86 23.15
CA GLU A 62 1.87 5.62 23.80
C GLU A 62 0.41 5.64 24.28
N GLU A 63 -0.12 6.81 24.64
CA GLU A 63 -1.48 7.00 25.12
C GLU A 63 -2.51 6.73 24.00
N ALA A 64 -2.14 6.94 22.75
CA ALA A 64 -3.04 6.75 21.62
C ALA A 64 -3.52 5.29 21.51
N TRP A 65 -2.67 4.35 21.89
CA TRP A 65 -2.89 2.91 21.80
C TRP A 65 -3.82 2.37 22.90
N LYS A 66 -4.04 3.13 23.98
CA LYS A 66 -4.83 2.69 25.13
C LYS A 66 -6.23 2.26 24.71
N GLY A 67 -6.59 1.02 25.00
CA GLY A 67 -7.91 0.48 24.68
C GLY A 67 -8.17 0.18 23.20
N ALA A 68 -7.18 0.29 22.32
CA ALA A 68 -7.32 -0.05 20.90
C ALA A 68 -7.48 -1.57 20.70
N ASP A 69 -8.39 -1.97 19.82
CA ASP A 69 -8.59 -3.37 19.39
C ASP A 69 -7.93 -3.65 18.04
N LEU A 70 -7.65 -2.59 17.29
CA LEU A 70 -7.03 -2.59 15.98
C LEU A 70 -6.22 -1.32 15.79
N ILE A 71 -5.00 -1.46 15.29
CA ILE A 71 -4.14 -0.36 14.87
C ILE A 71 -3.81 -0.55 13.40
N ILE A 72 -4.05 0.48 12.60
CA ILE A 72 -3.75 0.50 11.16
C ILE A 72 -2.63 1.51 10.92
N LEU A 73 -1.49 1.02 10.43
CA LEU A 73 -0.36 1.83 10.00
C LEU A 73 -0.52 2.17 8.51
N ALA A 74 -0.98 3.38 8.24
CA ALA A 74 -1.17 3.98 6.92
C ALA A 74 -0.22 5.16 6.67
N THR A 75 0.99 5.06 7.21
CA THR A 75 2.11 5.97 6.96
C THR A 75 3.02 5.43 5.86
N PRO A 76 3.95 6.25 5.33
CA PRO A 76 5.07 5.72 4.56
C PRO A 76 5.78 4.60 5.32
N VAL A 77 6.28 3.61 4.57
CA VAL A 77 6.90 2.39 5.12
C VAL A 77 8.10 2.73 6.00
N ALA A 78 8.92 3.69 5.55
CA ALA A 78 10.09 4.17 6.29
C ALA A 78 9.77 4.69 7.71
N ALA A 79 8.53 5.13 7.96
CA ALA A 79 8.11 5.64 9.27
C ALA A 79 7.56 4.55 10.22
N MET A 80 7.29 3.33 9.74
CA MET A 80 6.60 2.31 10.54
C MET A 80 7.42 1.81 11.73
N ASP A 81 8.76 1.76 11.60
CA ASP A 81 9.67 1.33 12.67
C ASP A 81 9.52 2.16 13.95
N TYR A 82 9.32 3.48 13.79
CA TYR A 82 9.06 4.41 14.90
C TYR A 82 7.78 4.03 15.66
N TYR A 83 6.69 3.71 14.95
CA TYR A 83 5.43 3.32 15.58
C TYR A 83 5.51 1.95 16.24
N PHE A 84 6.22 0.98 15.65
CA PHE A 84 6.47 -0.31 16.30
C PHE A 84 7.24 -0.14 17.62
N LYS A 85 8.24 0.74 17.66
CA LYS A 85 8.97 1.07 18.89
C LYS A 85 8.07 1.71 19.96
N SER A 86 7.20 2.64 19.59
CA SER A 86 6.21 3.22 20.53
C SER A 86 5.21 2.16 21.03
N LEU A 87 4.77 1.25 20.16
CA LEU A 87 3.88 0.14 20.55
C LEU A 87 4.54 -0.82 21.53
N ARG A 88 5.83 -1.14 21.35
CA ARG A 88 6.61 -1.90 22.33
C ARG A 88 6.67 -1.18 23.68
N GLN A 89 6.88 0.13 23.70
CA GLN A 89 6.89 0.91 24.94
C GLN A 89 5.52 0.89 25.64
N ALA A 90 4.44 1.05 24.89
CA ALA A 90 3.09 0.97 25.41
C ALA A 90 2.73 -0.43 25.95
N ALA A 91 3.26 -1.49 25.35
CA ALA A 91 3.12 -2.85 25.86
C ALA A 91 3.80 -3.02 27.22
N LYS A 92 5.03 -2.52 27.37
CA LYS A 92 5.75 -2.52 28.66
C LYS A 92 5.01 -1.75 29.74
N LYS A 93 4.31 -0.68 29.37
CA LYS A 93 3.47 0.13 30.27
C LYS A 93 2.09 -0.47 30.55
N GLY A 94 1.74 -1.62 29.96
CA GLY A 94 0.44 -2.28 30.16
C GLY A 94 -0.74 -1.58 29.48
N TYR A 95 -0.49 -0.72 28.47
CA TYR A 95 -1.55 0.06 27.82
C TYR A 95 -2.33 -0.72 26.74
N LEU A 96 -1.78 -1.84 26.27
CA LEU A 96 -2.35 -2.61 25.16
C LEU A 96 -3.38 -3.62 25.65
N LYS A 97 -4.49 -3.74 24.91
CA LYS A 97 -5.47 -4.80 25.13
C LYS A 97 -4.87 -6.16 24.75
N LYS A 98 -5.25 -7.22 25.48
CA LYS A 98 -4.84 -8.62 25.19
C LYS A 98 -5.16 -9.08 23.75
N ARG A 99 -6.25 -8.58 23.15
CA ARG A 99 -6.70 -8.93 21.78
C ARG A 99 -6.51 -7.82 20.75
N LEU A 100 -5.51 -6.97 20.96
CA LEU A 100 -5.06 -6.00 19.97
C LEU A 100 -4.42 -6.70 18.76
N VAL A 101 -4.70 -6.21 17.56
CA VAL A 101 -3.95 -6.56 16.34
C VAL A 101 -3.44 -5.29 15.67
N ILE A 102 -2.22 -5.35 15.14
CA ILE A 102 -1.65 -4.29 14.30
C ILE A 102 -1.68 -4.78 12.86
N THR A 103 -2.04 -3.89 11.94
CA THR A 103 -1.95 -4.11 10.49
C THR A 103 -1.42 -2.87 9.80
N ASP A 104 -1.10 -2.99 8.52
CA ASP A 104 -0.61 -1.89 7.69
C ASP A 104 -1.34 -1.85 6.34
N VAL A 105 -0.96 -0.89 5.50
CA VAL A 105 -1.44 -0.76 4.11
C VAL A 105 -0.30 -0.47 3.13
N GLY A 106 0.95 -0.71 3.52
CA GLY A 106 2.12 -0.38 2.73
C GLY A 106 2.23 -1.14 1.42
N SER A 107 2.97 -0.60 0.46
CA SER A 107 3.11 -1.20 -0.88
C SER A 107 4.15 -2.33 -0.95
N THR A 108 5.02 -2.45 0.05
CA THR A 108 6.02 -3.53 0.21
C THR A 108 5.77 -4.26 1.53
N LYS A 109 6.16 -5.53 1.69
CA LYS A 109 5.74 -6.34 2.85
C LYS A 109 6.89 -7.00 3.61
N ALA A 110 7.94 -7.46 2.94
CA ALA A 110 9.01 -8.20 3.60
C ALA A 110 9.79 -7.29 4.57
N GLY A 111 10.11 -6.05 4.16
CA GLY A 111 10.76 -5.05 5.00
C GLY A 111 9.92 -4.69 6.24
N ILE A 112 8.61 -4.49 6.06
CA ILE A 112 7.69 -4.19 7.16
C ILE A 112 7.63 -5.33 8.17
N LEU A 113 7.50 -6.59 7.72
CA LEU A 113 7.50 -7.74 8.63
C LEU A 113 8.80 -7.84 9.43
N ARG A 114 9.96 -7.63 8.79
CA ARG A 114 11.26 -7.62 9.48
C ARG A 114 11.34 -6.48 10.51
N SER A 115 10.89 -5.28 10.15
CA SER A 115 10.84 -4.14 11.07
C SER A 115 9.91 -4.42 12.25
N ALA A 116 8.71 -4.95 12.01
CA ALA A 116 7.77 -5.34 13.05
C ALA A 116 8.38 -6.38 13.99
N HIS A 117 8.99 -7.43 13.45
CA HIS A 117 9.67 -8.47 14.22
C HIS A 117 10.74 -7.87 15.14
N ARG A 118 11.64 -7.08 14.58
CA ARG A 118 12.76 -6.46 15.31
C ARG A 118 12.28 -5.48 16.38
N SER A 119 11.35 -4.61 16.03
CA SER A 119 10.97 -3.46 16.87
C SER A 119 9.91 -3.80 17.92
N LEU A 120 9.04 -4.78 17.67
CA LEU A 120 8.11 -5.30 18.69
C LEU A 120 8.79 -6.30 19.63
N GLY A 121 9.82 -7.03 19.15
CA GLY A 121 10.61 -7.95 19.95
C GLY A 121 9.75 -9.03 20.63
N SER A 122 10.02 -9.28 21.91
CA SER A 122 9.33 -10.30 22.72
C SER A 122 7.95 -9.90 23.24
N CYS A 123 7.41 -8.74 22.86
CA CYS A 123 6.09 -8.30 23.35
C CYS A 123 4.90 -9.11 22.79
N HIS A 124 5.13 -10.08 21.90
CA HIS A 124 4.12 -10.98 21.31
C HIS A 124 2.86 -10.25 20.80
N ILE A 125 3.01 -9.02 20.30
CA ILE A 125 1.88 -8.25 19.76
C ILE A 125 1.64 -8.73 18.33
N PRO A 126 0.44 -9.24 18.00
CA PRO A 126 0.17 -9.73 16.64
C PRO A 126 0.25 -8.61 15.61
N PHE A 127 1.15 -8.76 14.64
CA PHE A 127 1.20 -7.95 13.43
C PHE A 127 0.80 -8.80 12.23
N VAL A 128 -0.16 -8.30 11.45
CA VAL A 128 -0.63 -8.92 10.22
C VAL A 128 -0.49 -7.90 9.10
N GLY A 129 0.44 -8.14 8.19
CA GLY A 129 0.69 -7.22 7.08
C GLY A 129 -0.47 -7.21 6.09
N ALA A 130 -0.74 -6.05 5.49
CA ALA A 130 -1.71 -5.95 4.41
C ALA A 130 -1.30 -4.92 3.35
N HIS A 131 -1.75 -5.15 2.12
CA HIS A 131 -1.59 -4.24 0.99
C HIS A 131 -2.88 -4.26 0.17
N PRO A 132 -3.76 -3.26 0.33
CA PRO A 132 -4.85 -3.05 -0.60
C PRO A 132 -4.26 -2.57 -1.94
N ILE A 133 -4.45 -3.33 -3.02
CA ILE A 133 -4.09 -2.92 -4.37
C ILE A 133 -5.18 -1.96 -4.87
N ALA A 134 -5.20 -0.79 -4.25
CA ALA A 134 -6.17 0.26 -4.45
C ALA A 134 -5.49 1.61 -4.18
N GLY A 135 -5.84 2.60 -4.99
CA GLY A 135 -5.25 3.93 -4.88
C GLY A 135 -5.61 4.76 -6.10
N THR A 136 -5.29 6.04 -6.00
CA THR A 136 -5.38 7.01 -7.09
C THR A 136 -4.09 7.81 -7.09
N GLU A 137 -3.83 8.56 -8.15
CA GLU A 137 -2.76 9.56 -8.19
C GLU A 137 -2.98 10.73 -7.19
N ASN A 138 -4.20 10.88 -6.65
CA ASN A 138 -4.52 11.87 -5.62
C ASN A 138 -4.06 11.45 -4.21
N SER A 139 -3.90 12.44 -3.34
CA SER A 139 -3.32 12.27 -2.00
C SER A 139 -4.10 13.00 -0.90
N ARG A 140 -3.79 12.64 0.36
CA ARG A 140 -4.34 13.23 1.61
C ARG A 140 -5.83 12.91 1.86
N ALA A 141 -6.33 13.27 3.05
CA ALA A 141 -7.71 13.00 3.45
C ALA A 141 -8.76 13.64 2.53
N LYS A 142 -8.43 14.77 1.88
CA LYS A 142 -9.34 15.42 0.93
C LYS A 142 -9.74 14.50 -0.22
N ALA A 143 -8.82 13.65 -0.69
CA ALA A 143 -9.04 12.71 -1.78
C ALA A 143 -9.77 11.44 -1.34
N ALA A 144 -9.98 11.23 -0.03
CA ALA A 144 -10.60 10.02 0.48
C ALA A 144 -12.09 9.92 0.13
N PHE A 145 -12.54 8.70 -0.15
CA PHE A 145 -13.93 8.40 -0.50
C PHE A 145 -14.29 6.97 -0.07
N SER A 146 -15.59 6.71 0.06
CA SER A 146 -16.10 5.38 0.43
C SER A 146 -16.05 4.42 -0.76
N GLY A 147 -15.72 3.16 -0.50
CA GLY A 147 -15.71 2.12 -1.53
C GLY A 147 -14.41 2.05 -2.34
N LEU A 148 -13.34 2.73 -1.91
CA LEU A 148 -12.02 2.65 -2.54
C LEU A 148 -11.54 1.20 -2.71
N TYR A 149 -11.90 0.33 -1.77
CA TYR A 149 -11.46 -1.08 -1.73
C TYR A 149 -12.45 -2.05 -2.35
N LYS A 150 -13.64 -1.59 -2.77
CA LYS A 150 -14.71 -2.46 -3.28
C LYS A 150 -14.24 -3.18 -4.55
N LYS A 151 -14.33 -4.52 -4.54
CA LYS A 151 -13.84 -5.42 -5.60
C LYS A 151 -12.34 -5.31 -5.89
N LYS A 152 -11.57 -4.61 -5.07
CA LYS A 152 -10.10 -4.54 -5.21
C LYS A 152 -9.47 -5.70 -4.47
N ILE A 153 -8.30 -6.11 -4.92
CA ILE A 153 -7.53 -7.14 -4.22
C ILE A 153 -6.88 -6.50 -2.99
N CYS A 154 -6.95 -7.17 -1.84
CA CYS A 154 -6.09 -6.88 -0.71
C CYS A 154 -5.24 -8.11 -0.41
N VAL A 155 -3.93 -7.95 -0.45
CA VAL A 155 -3.01 -9.02 -0.06
C VAL A 155 -2.77 -8.95 1.44
N VAL A 156 -2.95 -10.05 2.14
CA VAL A 156 -2.64 -10.21 3.56
C VAL A 156 -1.40 -11.10 3.70
N THR A 157 -0.45 -10.68 4.52
CA THR A 157 0.79 -11.41 4.79
C THR A 157 0.97 -11.56 6.30
N HIS A 158 1.52 -12.69 6.74
CA HIS A 158 1.78 -12.93 8.16
C HIS A 158 2.97 -13.87 8.35
N GLU A 159 3.58 -13.84 9.54
CA GLU A 159 4.55 -14.84 9.95
C GLU A 159 3.85 -16.12 10.43
N ALA A 160 4.54 -17.27 10.40
CA ALA A 160 3.99 -18.56 10.86
C ALA A 160 3.52 -18.52 12.33
N ARG A 161 4.24 -17.78 13.19
CA ARG A 161 3.90 -17.57 14.61
C ARG A 161 2.73 -16.62 14.84
N THR A 162 2.21 -15.97 13.79
CA THR A 162 1.12 -15.00 13.95
C THR A 162 -0.17 -15.73 14.33
N PRO A 163 -0.84 -15.38 15.44
CA PRO A 163 -2.06 -16.07 15.84
C PRO A 163 -3.13 -16.02 14.76
N LEU A 164 -3.73 -17.16 14.42
CA LEU A 164 -4.74 -17.26 13.35
C LEU A 164 -5.97 -16.38 13.60
N TRP A 165 -6.32 -16.12 14.86
CA TRP A 165 -7.41 -15.19 15.19
C TRP A 165 -7.13 -13.77 14.71
N ALA A 166 -5.87 -13.31 14.78
CA ALA A 166 -5.46 -11.98 14.34
C ALA A 166 -5.51 -11.89 12.81
N VAL A 167 -5.03 -12.94 12.13
CA VAL A 167 -5.11 -13.06 10.67
C VAL A 167 -6.58 -13.00 10.23
N ARG A 168 -7.45 -13.82 10.81
CA ARG A 168 -8.90 -13.84 10.49
C ARG A 168 -9.56 -12.48 10.74
N LYS A 169 -9.18 -11.77 11.82
CA LYS A 169 -9.71 -10.43 12.14
C LYS A 169 -9.37 -9.41 11.04
N VAL A 170 -8.13 -9.41 10.56
CA VAL A 170 -7.70 -8.52 9.46
C VAL A 170 -8.32 -8.93 8.12
N GLN A 171 -8.43 -10.22 7.83
CA GLN A 171 -9.14 -10.69 6.63
C GLN A 171 -10.62 -10.28 6.66
N GLY A 172 -11.29 -10.45 7.81
CA GLY A 172 -12.69 -10.05 8.00
C GLY A 172 -12.88 -8.55 7.79
N MET A 173 -11.98 -7.73 8.33
CA MET A 173 -11.96 -6.29 8.10
C MET A 173 -11.93 -5.94 6.60
N TRP A 174 -10.97 -6.50 5.86
CA TRP A 174 -10.82 -6.22 4.43
C TRP A 174 -12.00 -6.73 3.60
N ARG A 175 -12.55 -7.92 3.92
CA ARG A 175 -13.76 -8.43 3.26
C ARG A 175 -14.98 -7.57 3.54
N GLY A 176 -15.13 -7.09 4.79
CA GLY A 176 -16.21 -6.19 5.17
C GLY A 176 -16.23 -4.94 4.28
N VAL A 177 -15.07 -4.29 4.13
CA VAL A 177 -14.92 -3.12 3.23
C VAL A 177 -14.98 -3.45 1.73
N GLY A 178 -15.31 -4.69 1.38
CA GLY A 178 -15.60 -5.13 0.01
C GLY A 178 -14.38 -5.58 -0.79
N ALA A 179 -13.22 -5.78 -0.15
CA ALA A 179 -12.01 -6.25 -0.83
C ALA A 179 -11.99 -7.78 -1.01
N HIS A 180 -11.35 -8.22 -2.10
CA HIS A 180 -11.01 -9.63 -2.31
C HIS A 180 -9.67 -9.95 -1.65
N VAL A 181 -9.73 -10.67 -0.54
CA VAL A 181 -8.54 -10.97 0.25
C VAL A 181 -7.78 -12.17 -0.32
N LYS A 182 -6.49 -11.97 -0.62
CA LYS A 182 -5.54 -13.05 -0.94
C LYS A 182 -4.50 -13.15 0.18
N ILE A 183 -4.14 -14.36 0.59
CA ILE A 183 -3.01 -14.58 1.51
C ILE A 183 -1.81 -15.07 0.71
N MET A 184 -0.64 -14.51 0.98
CA MET A 184 0.63 -15.04 0.46
C MET A 184 1.80 -14.67 1.37
N LYS A 185 2.97 -15.27 1.13
CA LYS A 185 4.21 -14.89 1.81
C LYS A 185 4.62 -13.47 1.41
N ALA A 186 5.21 -12.72 2.34
CA ALA A 186 5.63 -11.35 2.07
C ALA A 186 6.71 -11.25 0.98
N SER A 187 7.64 -12.20 0.91
CA SER A 187 8.62 -12.26 -0.17
C SER A 187 7.98 -12.50 -1.54
N GLN A 188 6.99 -13.40 -1.60
CA GLN A 188 6.24 -13.67 -2.83
C GLN A 188 5.43 -12.44 -3.27
N HIS A 189 4.80 -11.74 -2.32
CA HIS A 189 4.13 -10.47 -2.59
C HIS A 189 5.09 -9.46 -3.24
N ASP A 190 6.25 -9.22 -2.62
CA ASP A 190 7.20 -8.22 -3.09
C ASP A 190 7.76 -8.55 -4.48
N ILE A 191 8.01 -9.83 -4.78
CA ILE A 191 8.38 -10.29 -6.13
C ILE A 191 7.26 -10.02 -7.14
N LEU A 192 6.03 -10.42 -6.84
CA LEU A 192 4.91 -10.26 -7.78
C LEU A 192 4.62 -8.78 -8.06
N LEU A 193 4.59 -7.93 -7.03
CA LEU A 193 4.33 -6.50 -7.15
C LEU A 193 5.49 -5.76 -7.83
N ALA A 194 6.73 -6.26 -7.72
CA ALA A 194 7.84 -5.73 -8.52
C ALA A 194 7.55 -5.80 -10.02
N HIS A 195 6.97 -6.92 -10.50
CA HIS A 195 6.65 -7.09 -11.92
C HIS A 195 5.38 -6.34 -12.36
N CYS A 196 4.30 -6.42 -11.59
CA CYS A 196 2.99 -5.92 -12.03
C CYS A 196 2.65 -4.49 -11.56
N SER A 197 3.48 -3.88 -10.71
CA SER A 197 3.25 -2.53 -10.20
C SER A 197 4.51 -1.67 -10.25
N HIS A 198 5.62 -2.10 -9.63
CA HIS A 198 6.78 -1.23 -9.44
C HIS A 198 7.56 -0.98 -10.75
N LEU A 199 7.83 -2.05 -11.51
CA LEU A 199 8.46 -1.96 -12.82
C LEU A 199 7.68 -1.04 -13.77
N PRO A 200 6.34 -1.18 -13.94
CA PRO A 200 5.55 -0.23 -14.73
C PRO A 200 5.80 1.23 -14.39
N HIS A 201 5.92 1.58 -13.10
CA HIS A 201 6.24 2.95 -12.70
C HIS A 201 7.66 3.36 -13.10
N MET A 202 8.65 2.48 -12.93
CA MET A 202 10.04 2.78 -13.36
C MET A 202 10.14 3.00 -14.87
N VAL A 203 9.39 2.22 -15.66
CA VAL A 203 9.32 2.41 -17.11
C VAL A 203 8.61 3.71 -17.45
N ALA A 204 7.50 4.04 -16.78
CA ALA A 204 6.79 5.31 -16.99
C ALA A 204 7.68 6.52 -16.68
N TYR A 205 8.38 6.54 -15.54
CA TYR A 205 9.35 7.58 -15.21
C TYR A 205 10.45 7.69 -16.26
N SER A 206 11.06 6.57 -16.62
CA SER A 206 12.13 6.53 -17.63
C SER A 206 11.67 7.03 -19.01
N LEU A 207 10.43 6.75 -19.42
CA LEU A 207 9.87 7.26 -20.68
C LEU A 207 9.65 8.77 -20.66
N VAL A 208 9.18 9.33 -19.54
CA VAL A 208 9.09 10.79 -19.38
C VAL A 208 10.49 11.40 -19.49
N HIS A 209 11.48 10.85 -18.79
CA HIS A 209 12.87 11.31 -18.89
C HIS A 209 13.45 11.21 -20.30
N ALA A 210 13.17 10.13 -21.03
CA ALA A 210 13.60 9.98 -22.42
C ALA A 210 12.96 11.03 -23.34
N LEU A 211 11.69 11.37 -23.13
CA LEU A 211 11.00 12.40 -23.92
C LEU A 211 11.52 13.82 -23.61
N LEU A 212 11.93 14.09 -22.37
CA LEU A 212 12.55 15.38 -22.01
C LEU A 212 13.82 15.67 -22.80
N ALA A 213 14.57 14.63 -23.19
CA ALA A 213 15.74 14.75 -24.05
C ALA A 213 15.38 15.06 -25.52
N GLN A 214 14.09 15.09 -25.89
CA GLN A 214 13.57 15.36 -27.22
C GLN A 214 12.44 16.41 -27.21
N PRO A 215 12.72 17.69 -26.92
CA PRO A 215 11.68 18.71 -26.67
C PRO A 215 10.67 18.88 -27.81
N LYS A 216 11.09 18.70 -29.07
CA LYS A 216 10.20 18.77 -30.24
C LYS A 216 9.13 17.67 -30.24
N ALA A 217 9.46 16.50 -29.70
CA ALA A 217 8.53 15.37 -29.61
C ALA A 217 7.47 15.57 -28.51
N LEU A 218 7.72 16.45 -27.52
CA LEU A 218 6.78 16.74 -26.44
C LEU A 218 5.46 17.33 -26.99
N GLY A 219 5.54 18.20 -28.00
CA GLY A 219 4.37 18.77 -28.67
C GLY A 219 3.51 17.74 -29.43
N LEU A 220 4.09 16.57 -29.73
CA LEU A 220 3.42 15.47 -30.43
C LEU A 220 2.97 14.36 -29.46
N ALA A 221 3.14 14.54 -28.15
CA ALA A 221 2.75 13.57 -27.14
C ALA A 221 1.22 13.43 -27.06
N GLY A 222 0.69 12.47 -27.83
CA GLY A 222 -0.73 12.14 -27.90
C GLY A 222 -1.24 11.30 -26.73
N GLY A 223 -2.50 10.86 -26.83
CA GLY A 223 -3.21 10.14 -25.77
C GLY A 223 -2.48 8.89 -25.25
N GLY A 224 -1.88 8.09 -26.12
CA GLY A 224 -1.16 6.89 -25.72
C GLY A 224 0.05 7.15 -24.79
N PHE A 225 0.79 8.24 -25.04
CA PHE A 225 1.88 8.64 -24.14
C PHE A 225 1.33 9.12 -22.80
N ARG A 226 0.29 9.96 -22.81
CA ARG A 226 -0.36 10.47 -21.59
C ARG A 226 -0.89 9.33 -20.72
N ASP A 227 -1.53 8.33 -21.31
CA ASP A 227 -2.07 7.18 -20.58
C ASP A 227 -0.97 6.30 -19.98
N PHE A 228 0.08 6.02 -20.77
CA PHE A 228 1.19 5.20 -20.31
C PHE A 228 1.98 5.88 -19.17
N THR A 229 2.10 7.20 -19.23
CA THR A 229 2.89 7.99 -18.28
C THR A 229 2.07 8.61 -17.15
N ARG A 230 0.74 8.43 -17.13
CA ARG A 230 -0.15 8.95 -16.06
C ARG A 230 0.36 8.62 -14.66
N ILE A 231 0.90 7.41 -14.49
CA ILE A 231 1.42 6.94 -13.20
C ILE A 231 2.75 7.58 -12.78
N ALA A 232 3.47 8.24 -13.70
CA ALA A 232 4.66 9.03 -13.37
C ALA A 232 4.30 10.33 -12.61
N SER A 233 3.03 10.72 -12.55
CA SER A 233 2.56 11.82 -11.68
C SER A 233 2.34 11.40 -10.22
N SER A 234 2.67 10.15 -9.86
CA SER A 234 2.56 9.64 -8.50
C SER A 234 3.58 10.30 -7.55
N ASP A 235 3.29 10.24 -6.24
CA ASP A 235 4.12 10.81 -5.18
C ASP A 235 5.58 10.30 -5.21
N PRO A 236 6.58 11.19 -5.40
CA PRO A 236 7.98 10.78 -5.52
C PRO A 236 8.58 10.17 -4.24
N GLU A 237 8.16 10.65 -3.06
CA GLU A 237 8.68 10.12 -1.78
C GLU A 237 8.25 8.66 -1.59
N MET A 238 6.98 8.36 -1.88
CA MET A 238 6.45 6.99 -1.83
C MET A 238 7.18 6.06 -2.80
N TRP A 239 7.41 6.50 -4.04
CA TRP A 239 8.09 5.67 -5.05
C TRP A 239 9.57 5.48 -4.77
N ARG A 240 10.26 6.49 -4.22
CA ARG A 240 11.61 6.33 -3.67
C ARG A 240 11.63 5.24 -2.60
N ASP A 241 10.74 5.30 -1.62
CA ASP A 241 10.69 4.33 -0.53
C ASP A 241 10.41 2.91 -1.04
N ILE A 242 9.53 2.75 -2.04
CA ILE A 242 9.27 1.45 -2.69
C ILE A 242 10.54 0.89 -3.35
N CYS A 243 11.29 1.74 -4.07
CA CYS A 243 12.53 1.33 -4.71
C CYS A 243 13.59 0.87 -3.71
N VAL A 244 13.72 1.57 -2.58
CA VAL A 244 14.68 1.19 -1.51
C VAL A 244 14.23 -0.10 -0.82
N GLU A 245 12.96 -0.21 -0.45
CA GLU A 245 12.45 -1.35 0.33
C GLU A 245 12.34 -2.65 -0.48
N ASN A 246 12.10 -2.56 -1.79
CA ASN A 246 11.96 -3.72 -2.68
C ASN A 246 13.03 -3.77 -3.78
N GLN A 247 14.23 -3.26 -3.47
CA GLN A 247 15.32 -3.09 -4.42
C GLN A 247 15.66 -4.37 -5.18
N GLU A 248 15.89 -5.48 -4.48
CA GLU A 248 16.34 -6.72 -5.11
C GLU A 248 15.34 -7.28 -6.13
N ALA A 249 14.05 -7.34 -5.77
CA ALA A 249 13.01 -7.83 -6.66
C ALA A 249 12.75 -6.84 -7.81
N LEU A 250 12.81 -5.54 -7.55
CA LEU A 250 12.68 -4.51 -8.58
C LEU A 250 13.81 -4.60 -9.61
N LEU A 251 15.06 -4.76 -9.17
CA LEU A 251 16.21 -4.92 -10.07
C LEU A 251 16.08 -6.20 -10.92
N GLN A 252 15.57 -7.29 -10.36
CA GLN A 252 15.27 -8.50 -11.13
C GLN A 252 14.18 -8.26 -12.19
N ALA A 253 13.11 -7.55 -11.82
CA ALA A 253 12.04 -7.19 -12.75
C ALA A 253 12.55 -6.28 -13.89
N ILE A 254 13.39 -5.29 -13.57
CA ILE A 254 14.05 -4.41 -14.54
C ILE A 254 14.92 -5.23 -15.50
N ARG A 255 15.80 -6.11 -15.01
CA ARG A 255 16.62 -6.97 -15.87
C ARG A 255 15.79 -7.82 -16.81
N HIS A 256 14.68 -8.39 -16.33
CA HIS A 256 13.78 -9.15 -17.19
C HIS A 256 13.18 -8.26 -18.30
N PHE A 257 12.75 -7.05 -17.95
CA PHE A 257 12.22 -6.10 -18.93
C PHE A 257 13.26 -5.69 -19.97
N GLU A 258 14.49 -5.37 -19.54
CA GLU A 258 15.62 -5.02 -20.42
C GLU A 258 15.89 -6.13 -21.44
N GLN A 259 15.86 -7.40 -21.02
CA GLN A 259 16.00 -8.55 -21.92
C GLN A 259 14.89 -8.60 -22.99
N LYS A 260 13.64 -8.34 -22.60
CA LYS A 260 12.50 -8.30 -23.54
C LYS A 260 12.61 -7.12 -24.51
N LEU A 261 13.00 -5.95 -24.02
CA LEU A 261 13.20 -4.77 -24.85
C LEU A 261 14.38 -4.94 -25.82
N SER A 262 15.47 -5.57 -25.37
CA SER A 262 16.63 -5.90 -26.21
C SER A 262 16.29 -6.90 -27.32
N SER A 263 15.46 -7.89 -27.00
CA SER A 263 14.92 -8.84 -27.99
C SER A 263 14.09 -8.12 -29.06
N LEU A 264 13.18 -7.23 -28.64
CA LEU A 264 12.36 -6.42 -29.54
C LEU A 264 13.24 -5.52 -30.43
N LYS A 265 14.24 -4.85 -29.85
CA LYS A 265 15.24 -4.04 -30.60
C LYS A 265 15.95 -4.87 -31.67
N THR A 266 16.32 -6.11 -31.36
CA THR A 266 16.97 -7.02 -32.32
C THR A 266 16.04 -7.37 -33.48
N MET A 267 14.78 -7.71 -33.21
CA MET A 267 13.78 -7.98 -34.25
C MET A 267 13.56 -6.79 -35.17
N ILE A 268 13.49 -5.57 -34.61
CA ILE A 268 13.37 -4.32 -35.37
C ILE A 268 14.61 -4.11 -36.26
N ARG A 269 15.82 -4.23 -35.70
CA ARG A 269 17.08 -4.05 -36.45
C ARG A 269 17.19 -5.01 -37.63
N LYS A 270 16.77 -6.26 -37.44
CA LYS A 270 16.78 -7.30 -38.47
C LYS A 270 15.57 -7.27 -39.41
N ARG A 271 14.62 -6.34 -39.21
CA ARG A 271 13.36 -6.22 -39.98
C ARG A 271 12.54 -7.52 -40.00
N GLU A 272 12.52 -8.26 -38.88
CA GLU A 272 11.85 -9.57 -38.76
C GLU A 272 10.32 -9.43 -38.60
N GLY A 273 9.62 -8.95 -39.63
CA GLY A 273 8.20 -8.60 -39.58
C GLY A 273 7.26 -9.69 -39.05
N ARG A 274 7.52 -10.96 -39.39
CA ARG A 274 6.75 -12.11 -38.87
C ARG A 274 6.94 -12.30 -37.36
N LEU A 275 8.16 -12.13 -36.84
CA LEU A 275 8.44 -12.25 -35.41
C LEU A 275 7.88 -11.07 -34.62
N LEU A 276 7.96 -9.86 -35.16
CA LEU A 276 7.32 -8.68 -34.58
C LEU A 276 5.80 -8.87 -34.43
N SER A 277 5.14 -9.35 -35.49
CA SER A 277 3.69 -9.59 -35.47
C SER A 277 3.29 -10.61 -34.38
N ARG A 278 4.03 -11.71 -34.27
CA ARG A 278 3.81 -12.72 -33.21
C ARG A 278 4.05 -12.16 -31.82
N TYR A 279 5.09 -11.34 -31.65
CA TYR A 279 5.41 -10.69 -30.37
C TYR A 279 4.26 -9.77 -29.92
N PHE A 280 3.71 -8.96 -30.84
CA PHE A 280 2.59 -8.06 -30.56
C PHE A 280 1.27 -8.79 -30.30
N GLU A 281 0.94 -9.83 -31.08
CA GLU A 281 -0.31 -10.58 -30.89
C GLU A 281 -0.31 -11.29 -29.53
N LYS A 282 0.82 -11.88 -29.12
CA LYS A 282 0.95 -12.47 -27.78
C LYS A 282 0.70 -11.45 -26.67
N ALA A 283 1.22 -10.23 -26.80
CA ALA A 283 0.96 -9.16 -25.83
C ALA A 283 -0.52 -8.74 -25.82
N ARG A 284 -1.14 -8.65 -27.01
CA ARG A 284 -2.55 -8.31 -27.19
C ARG A 284 -3.48 -9.34 -26.54
N GLU A 285 -3.23 -10.63 -26.74
CA GLU A 285 -4.00 -11.73 -26.16
C GLU A 285 -3.99 -11.69 -24.63
N VAL A 286 -2.79 -11.52 -24.03
CA VAL A 286 -2.65 -11.44 -22.57
C VAL A 286 -3.36 -10.20 -22.03
N ARG A 287 -3.20 -9.05 -22.70
CA ARG A 287 -3.83 -7.79 -22.26
C ARG A 287 -5.36 -7.83 -22.30
N ARG A 288 -5.98 -8.59 -23.21
CA ARG A 288 -7.44 -8.75 -23.29
C ARG A 288 -8.04 -9.58 -22.15
N ARG A 289 -7.21 -10.35 -21.44
CA ARG A 289 -7.65 -11.21 -20.32
C ARG A 289 -7.55 -10.53 -18.95
N ILE A 290 -6.97 -9.32 -18.88
CA ILE A 290 -6.80 -8.52 -17.66
C ILE A 290 -7.71 -7.29 -17.66
#